data_AF-A0A067QGP0-F1
#
_entry.id   AF-A0A067QGP0-F1
#
_cell.length_a   1.000
_cell.length_b   1.000
_cell.length_c   1.000
_cell.angle_alpha   90.00
_cell.angle_beta   90.00
_cell.angle_gamma   90.00
#
_symmetry.space_group_name_H-M   'P 1'
#
loop_
_entity.id
_entity.type
_entity.pdbx_description
1 polymer ?
#
loop_
_entity_poly.entity_id
_entity_poly.type
_entity_poly.pdbx_seq_one_letter_code
_entity_poly.pdbx_strand_id
1 'polypeptide(L)'
;MYPLQPHEYCLDVFRYHDTKEEVVLPLVCFTEPLQQAHLYLHYILYPLGLLISVPFLIVTMLVYCRIPELRDLHGKSLTCHVMCLTIAYIFLAAVQLGGETFHQKICVVIAFVIQFSFVACFFWLNVLCFDTTWNVLANVRLQKCSNDSSENDYICYKRLKDGRVNMPKATERSVFIFYSLYAWFVPLLFMVFSVSMDLMPTIPSSYLKPNFGEKKCWFSSEDAELHYFYGPVALLICVNILLFILTAYKVFSFEWKAPKHRPRQLFRMCLSLFGVMGINWVMEIVSWSVGGPDYIWYITDVINTFQGVIIFCIFVLEPRVREYVWKKWGRQLSNIMCFKDNMSYSTPENAIKQNNA
;
A
#
# COMPACT_ATOMS: atom_id res chain seq x y z
N MET A 1 -42.29 36.00 6.51
CA MET A 1 -41.05 35.81 5.72
C MET A 1 -40.03 36.76 6.32
N TYR A 2 -39.05 36.24 7.05
CA TYR A 2 -38.05 37.08 7.71
C TYR A 2 -37.02 37.56 6.68
N PRO A 3 -36.57 38.82 6.74
CA PRO A 3 -35.54 39.32 5.82
C PRO A 3 -34.20 38.66 6.12
N LEU A 4 -33.56 38.09 5.09
CA LEU A 4 -32.21 37.51 5.16
C LEU A 4 -31.18 38.62 5.44
N GLN A 5 -30.30 38.38 6.40
CA GLN A 5 -29.19 39.29 6.67
C GLN A 5 -28.07 39.13 5.64
N PRO A 6 -27.24 40.15 5.39
CA PRO A 6 -26.17 40.11 4.39
C PRO A 6 -25.13 38.98 4.54
N HIS A 7 -25.08 38.30 5.69
CA HIS A 7 -24.19 37.16 5.94
C HIS A 7 -24.85 35.79 5.70
N GLU A 8 -26.15 35.76 5.41
CA GLU A 8 -26.94 34.54 5.24
C GLU A 8 -27.15 34.19 3.75
N TYR A 9 -26.61 35.00 2.83
CA TYR A 9 -26.67 34.74 1.40
C TYR A 9 -25.44 35.26 0.66
N CYS A 10 -25.14 34.64 -0.47
CA CYS A 10 -24.25 35.18 -1.49
C CYS A 10 -25.03 35.41 -2.80
N LEU A 11 -24.51 36.26 -3.69
CA LEU A 11 -25.08 36.50 -5.00
C LEU A 11 -24.20 35.80 -6.03
N ASP A 12 -24.81 35.04 -6.94
CA ASP A 12 -24.08 34.41 -8.05
C ASP A 12 -24.82 34.63 -9.37
N VAL A 13 -24.09 34.56 -10.49
CA VAL A 13 -24.58 34.84 -11.83
C VAL A 13 -24.81 33.54 -12.59
N PHE A 14 -26.07 33.23 -12.86
CA PHE A 14 -26.46 32.07 -13.65
C PHE A 14 -26.65 32.46 -15.10
N ARG A 15 -26.00 31.74 -16.01
CA ARG A 15 -26.10 31.97 -17.45
C ARG A 15 -26.91 30.85 -18.09
N TYR A 16 -28.08 31.17 -18.63
CA TYR A 16 -28.89 30.17 -19.34
C TYR A 16 -28.30 29.90 -20.72
N HIS A 17 -27.97 28.63 -20.98
CA HIS A 17 -27.34 28.20 -22.24
C HIS A 17 -28.19 28.49 -23.48
N ASP A 18 -29.52 28.52 -23.35
CA ASP A 18 -30.44 28.71 -24.48
C ASP A 18 -30.73 30.17 -24.83
N THR A 19 -30.64 31.10 -23.86
CA THR A 19 -31.04 32.51 -24.07
C THR A 19 -29.91 33.53 -23.95
N LYS A 20 -28.70 33.11 -23.52
CA LYS A 20 -27.58 34.02 -23.17
C LYS A 20 -27.92 35.08 -22.11
N GLU A 21 -29.04 34.94 -21.40
CA GLU A 21 -29.42 35.83 -20.31
C GLU A 21 -28.62 35.47 -19.06
N GLU A 22 -28.15 36.51 -18.38
CA GLU A 22 -27.47 36.43 -17.08
C GLU A 22 -28.46 36.84 -15.99
N VAL A 23 -28.73 35.93 -15.07
CA VAL A 23 -29.62 36.17 -13.93
C VAL A 23 -28.80 36.12 -12.65
N VAL A 24 -28.87 37.19 -11.86
CA VAL A 24 -28.26 37.23 -10.53
C VAL A 24 -29.24 36.63 -9.53
N LEU A 25 -28.87 35.53 -8.89
CA LEU A 25 -29.70 34.86 -7.90
C LEU A 25 -29.03 34.88 -6.51
N PRO A 26 -29.79 35.16 -5.43
CA PRO A 26 -29.31 34.96 -4.07
C PRO A 26 -29.29 33.48 -3.72
N LEU A 27 -28.13 32.98 -3.34
CA LEU A 27 -27.91 31.65 -2.79
C LEU A 27 -27.82 31.77 -1.27
N VAL A 28 -28.67 31.05 -0.54
CA VAL A 28 -28.64 31.06 0.93
C VAL A 28 -27.43 30.26 1.42
N CYS A 29 -26.64 30.85 2.32
CA CYS A 29 -25.53 30.18 2.98
C CYS A 29 -26.08 29.13 3.95
N PHE A 30 -25.87 27.84 3.65
CA PHE A 30 -26.16 26.78 4.60
C PHE A 30 -25.05 26.70 5.65
N THR A 31 -25.29 27.22 6.85
CA THR A 31 -24.43 27.00 8.01
C THR A 31 -24.85 25.73 8.75
N GLU A 32 -24.54 24.56 8.17
CA GLU A 32 -24.60 23.31 8.94
C GLU A 32 -23.21 23.00 9.52
N PRO A 33 -23.05 22.92 10.87
CA PRO A 33 -21.77 22.58 11.49
C PRO A 33 -21.27 21.18 11.06
N LEU A 34 -22.17 20.30 10.62
CA LEU A 34 -21.80 19.03 9.98
C LEU A 34 -21.06 19.28 8.66
N GLN A 35 -21.58 20.08 7.74
CA GLN A 35 -20.96 20.34 6.43
C GLN A 35 -19.54 20.92 6.55
N GLN A 36 -19.30 21.77 7.55
CA GLN A 36 -17.97 22.31 7.85
C GLN A 36 -16.99 21.20 8.25
N ALA A 37 -17.38 20.31 9.17
CA ALA A 37 -16.55 19.20 9.62
C ALA A 37 -16.24 18.21 8.47
N HIS A 38 -17.21 17.95 7.60
CA HIS A 38 -17.04 17.14 6.39
C HIS A 38 -15.96 17.72 5.46
N LEU A 39 -16.01 19.04 5.23
CA LEU A 39 -15.02 19.76 4.42
C LEU A 39 -13.62 19.71 5.06
N TYR A 40 -13.51 19.94 6.38
CA TYR A 40 -12.23 19.85 7.08
C TYR A 40 -11.61 18.45 7.03
N LEU A 41 -12.42 17.40 7.17
CA LEU A 41 -11.94 16.03 7.15
C LEU A 41 -11.40 15.64 5.76
N HIS A 42 -12.20 15.90 4.72
CA HIS A 42 -11.89 15.51 3.35
C HIS A 42 -10.74 16.33 2.73
N TYR A 43 -10.71 17.65 2.96
CA TYR A 43 -9.76 18.54 2.28
C TYR A 43 -8.45 18.77 3.04
N ILE A 44 -8.39 18.46 4.34
CA ILE A 44 -7.20 18.71 5.16
C ILE A 44 -6.74 17.43 5.88
N LEU A 45 -7.62 16.79 6.65
CA LEU A 45 -7.21 15.72 7.55
C LEU A 45 -6.72 14.46 6.79
N TYR A 46 -7.44 14.05 5.74
CA TYR A 46 -7.07 12.87 4.94
C TYR A 46 -5.74 13.05 4.20
N PRO A 47 -5.48 14.13 3.44
CA PRO A 47 -4.19 14.32 2.80
C PRO A 47 -3.04 14.41 3.81
N LEU A 48 -3.25 15.04 4.98
CA LEU A 48 -2.25 15.05 6.05
C LEU A 48 -1.97 13.65 6.59
N GLY A 49 -3.00 12.82 6.82
CA GLY A 49 -2.84 11.42 7.23
C GLY A 49 -2.03 10.61 6.23
N LEU A 50 -2.31 10.76 4.93
CA LEU A 50 -1.55 10.13 3.85
C LEU A 50 -0.08 10.58 3.86
N LEU A 51 0.18 11.89 3.99
CA LEU A 51 1.53 12.45 4.04
C LEU A 51 2.29 12.01 5.29
N ILE A 52 1.62 11.86 6.44
CA ILE A 52 2.23 11.29 7.65
C ILE A 52 2.61 9.83 7.42
N SER A 53 1.78 9.05 6.72
CA SER A 53 2.06 7.64 6.41
C SER A 53 3.27 7.43 5.49
N VAL A 54 3.53 8.35 4.54
CA VAL A 54 4.60 8.21 3.53
C VAL A 54 5.99 7.99 4.14
N PRO A 55 6.49 8.80 5.10
CA PRO A 55 7.77 8.55 5.77
C PRO A 55 7.87 7.15 6.39
N PHE A 56 6.82 6.64 7.05
CA PHE A 56 6.83 5.32 7.66
C PHE A 56 6.88 4.19 6.62
N LEU A 57 6.20 4.36 5.48
CA LEU A 57 6.30 3.44 4.35
C LEU A 57 7.71 3.44 3.76
N ILE A 58 8.33 4.62 3.58
CA ILE A 58 9.71 4.74 3.08
C ILE A 58 10.68 4.06 4.05
N VAL A 59 10.55 4.28 5.36
CA VAL A 59 11.40 3.60 6.35
C VAL A 59 11.21 2.09 6.29
N THR A 60 9.97 1.61 6.18
CA THR A 60 9.67 0.18 6.03
C THR A 60 10.37 -0.41 4.81
N MET A 61 10.23 0.25 3.66
CA MET A 61 10.89 -0.14 2.40
C MET A 61 12.43 -0.18 2.56
N LEU A 62 13.03 0.84 3.20
CA LEU A 62 14.47 0.90 3.41
C LEU A 62 14.98 -0.20 4.35
N VAL A 63 14.27 -0.50 5.44
CA VAL A 63 14.66 -1.57 6.37
C VAL A 63 14.73 -2.92 5.64
N TYR A 64 13.69 -3.26 4.88
CA TYR A 64 13.63 -4.53 4.15
C TYR A 64 14.63 -4.59 2.98
N CYS A 65 14.92 -3.47 2.30
CA CYS A 65 15.94 -3.41 1.26
C CYS A 65 17.38 -3.52 1.80
N ARG A 66 17.66 -2.96 2.98
CA ARG A 66 19.02 -2.81 3.50
C ARG A 66 19.47 -3.98 4.38
N ILE A 67 18.54 -4.70 5.02
CA ILE A 67 18.88 -5.81 5.92
C ILE A 67 18.86 -7.11 5.10
N PRO A 68 20.02 -7.72 4.81
CA PRO A 68 20.09 -8.88 3.93
C PRO A 68 19.31 -10.09 4.46
N GLU A 69 19.15 -10.20 5.78
CA GLU A 69 18.39 -11.25 6.46
C GLU A 69 16.87 -11.15 6.21
N LEU A 70 16.37 -9.98 5.81
CA LEU A 70 14.95 -9.72 5.51
C LEU A 70 14.63 -9.77 4.00
N ARG A 71 15.62 -9.97 3.14
CA ARG A 71 15.45 -10.02 1.67
C ARG A 71 15.14 -11.42 1.16
N ASP A 72 14.30 -12.14 1.87
CA ASP A 72 13.69 -13.36 1.33
C ASP A 72 12.57 -13.01 0.33
N LEU A 73 11.95 -14.03 -0.28
CA LEU A 73 10.90 -13.85 -1.28
C LEU A 73 9.74 -13.00 -0.76
N HIS A 74 9.33 -13.24 0.49
CA HIS A 74 8.27 -12.51 1.16
C HIS A 74 8.67 -11.04 1.37
N GLY A 75 9.85 -10.77 1.92
CA GLY A 75 10.33 -9.41 2.16
C GLY A 75 10.54 -8.59 0.88
N LYS A 76 11.00 -9.22 -0.21
CA LYS A 76 11.09 -8.57 -1.53
C LYS A 76 9.71 -8.18 -2.06
N SER A 77 8.75 -9.10 -1.98
CA SER A 77 7.37 -8.85 -2.43
C SER A 77 6.68 -7.77 -1.58
N LEU A 78 6.91 -7.77 -0.27
CA LEU A 78 6.43 -6.73 0.66
C LEU A 78 7.03 -5.37 0.32
N THR A 79 8.31 -5.32 -0.03
CA THR A 79 8.98 -4.08 -0.45
C THR A 79 8.31 -3.51 -1.70
N CYS A 80 8.02 -4.35 -2.71
CA CYS A 80 7.33 -3.91 -3.92
C CYS A 80 5.91 -3.41 -3.63
N HIS A 81 5.17 -4.10 -2.78
CA HIS A 81 3.85 -3.67 -2.30
C HIS A 81 3.91 -2.28 -1.64
N VAL A 82 4.80 -2.11 -0.65
CA VAL A 82 4.98 -0.86 0.09
C VAL A 82 5.43 0.28 -0.84
N MET A 83 6.26 -0.02 -1.84
CA MET A 83 6.68 0.95 -2.86
C MET A 83 5.50 1.45 -3.70
N CYS A 84 4.63 0.55 -4.17
CA CYS A 84 3.41 0.93 -4.89
C CYS A 84 2.51 1.82 -4.02
N LEU A 85 2.30 1.42 -2.77
CA LEU A 85 1.46 2.18 -1.83
C LEU A 85 2.03 3.56 -1.52
N THR A 86 3.35 3.68 -1.40
CA THR A 86 4.05 4.97 -1.20
C THR A 86 3.80 5.90 -2.38
N ILE A 87 3.94 5.41 -3.61
CA ILE A 87 3.68 6.20 -4.82
C ILE A 87 2.20 6.62 -4.85
N ALA A 88 1.28 5.67 -4.63
CA ALA A 88 -0.15 5.96 -4.62
C ALA A 88 -0.50 7.05 -3.59
N TYR A 89 0.03 6.99 -2.37
CA TYR A 89 -0.28 7.95 -1.31
C TYR A 89 0.29 9.34 -1.59
N ILE A 90 1.50 9.44 -2.16
CA ILE A 90 2.09 10.73 -2.56
C ILE A 90 1.21 11.42 -3.61
N PHE A 91 0.85 10.70 -4.67
CA PHE A 91 0.06 11.27 -5.76
C PHE A 91 -1.39 11.52 -5.35
N LEU A 92 -1.98 10.66 -4.51
CA LEU A 92 -3.33 10.87 -3.98
C LEU A 92 -3.38 12.11 -3.08
N ALA A 93 -2.41 12.29 -2.18
CA ALA A 93 -2.33 13.50 -1.35
C ALA A 93 -2.13 14.76 -2.20
N ALA A 94 -1.34 14.69 -3.28
CA ALA A 94 -1.16 15.81 -4.21
C ALA A 94 -2.47 16.21 -4.90
N VAL A 95 -3.28 15.23 -5.33
CA VAL A 95 -4.61 15.49 -5.91
C VAL A 95 -5.57 16.07 -4.87
N GLN A 96 -5.60 15.55 -3.65
CA GLN A 96 -6.50 16.06 -2.62
C GLN A 96 -6.17 17.49 -2.17
N LEU A 97 -4.89 17.88 -2.19
CA LEU A 97 -4.46 19.23 -1.80
C LEU A 97 -4.53 20.27 -2.92
N GLY A 98 -4.43 19.84 -4.19
CA GLY A 98 -4.22 20.79 -5.30
C GLY A 98 -4.82 20.37 -6.63
N GLY A 99 -5.66 19.34 -6.69
CA GLY A 99 -6.20 18.77 -7.92
C GLY A 99 -6.88 19.78 -8.84
N GLU A 100 -7.64 20.74 -8.28
CA GLU A 100 -8.34 21.77 -9.04
C GLU A 100 -7.40 22.79 -9.71
N THR A 101 -6.18 22.94 -9.18
CA THR A 101 -5.18 23.87 -9.73
C THR A 101 -4.33 23.24 -10.82
N PHE A 102 -4.39 21.92 -10.98
CA PHE A 102 -3.57 21.21 -11.95
C PHE A 102 -4.11 21.39 -13.37
N HIS A 103 -3.19 21.66 -14.30
CA HIS A 103 -3.51 21.61 -15.70
C HIS A 103 -4.04 20.22 -16.09
N GLN A 104 -5.07 20.15 -16.93
CA GLN A 104 -5.77 18.91 -17.29
C GLN A 104 -4.84 17.74 -17.65
N LYS A 105 -3.81 17.98 -18.49
CA LYS A 105 -2.81 16.96 -18.84
C LYS A 105 -2.06 16.38 -17.63
N ILE A 106 -1.69 17.22 -16.66
CA ILE A 106 -1.00 16.77 -15.44
C ILE A 106 -1.95 15.95 -14.58
N CYS A 107 -3.18 16.45 -14.41
CA CYS A 107 -4.27 15.79 -13.69
C CYS A 107 -4.54 14.37 -14.22
N VAL A 108 -4.60 14.21 -15.55
CA VAL A 108 -4.74 12.92 -16.25
C VAL A 108 -3.55 11.99 -15.99
N VAL A 109 -2.31 12.48 -16.14
CA VAL A 109 -1.11 11.68 -15.88
C VAL A 109 -1.06 11.20 -14.43
N ILE A 110 -1.39 12.07 -13.47
CA ILE A 110 -1.45 11.71 -12.06
C ILE A 110 -2.50 10.62 -11.82
N ALA A 111 -3.70 10.73 -12.42
CA ALA A 111 -4.75 9.73 -12.29
C ALA A 111 -4.29 8.34 -12.77
N PHE A 112 -3.59 8.25 -13.91
CA PHE A 112 -3.00 6.98 -14.37
C PHE A 112 -1.93 6.42 -13.43
N VAL A 113 -1.10 7.29 -12.85
CA VAL A 113 -0.08 6.87 -11.86
C VAL A 113 -0.76 6.31 -10.61
N ILE A 114 -1.81 6.96 -10.11
CA ILE A 114 -2.60 6.49 -8.97
C ILE A 114 -3.26 5.14 -9.30
N GLN A 115 -3.94 5.04 -10.45
CA GLN A 115 -4.61 3.81 -10.89
C GLN A 115 -3.63 2.63 -10.95
N PHE A 116 -2.51 2.79 -11.66
CA PHE A 116 -1.49 1.75 -11.77
C PHE A 116 -0.90 1.37 -10.42
N SER A 117 -0.55 2.35 -9.60
CA SER A 117 0.10 2.11 -8.31
C SER A 117 -0.83 1.34 -7.36
N PHE A 118 -2.12 1.68 -7.29
CA PHE A 118 -3.08 0.92 -6.49
C PHE A 118 -3.35 -0.47 -7.06
N VAL A 119 -3.56 -0.61 -8.36
CA VAL A 119 -3.78 -1.93 -8.96
C VAL A 119 -2.55 -2.83 -8.73
N ALA A 120 -1.34 -2.34 -8.97
CA ALA A 120 -0.11 -3.07 -8.67
C ALA A 120 0.03 -3.43 -7.19
N CYS A 121 -0.37 -2.53 -6.28
CA CYS A 121 -0.41 -2.78 -4.83
C CYS A 121 -1.24 -4.03 -4.49
N PHE A 122 -2.42 -4.19 -5.12
CA PHE A 122 -3.28 -5.36 -4.95
C PHE A 122 -2.73 -6.64 -5.55
N PHE A 123 -2.12 -6.57 -6.73
CA PHE A 123 -1.44 -7.74 -7.30
C PHE A 123 -0.27 -8.19 -6.42
N TRP A 124 0.51 -7.26 -5.86
CA TRP A 124 1.55 -7.60 -4.88
C TRP A 124 0.99 -8.15 -3.57
N LEU A 125 -0.16 -7.65 -3.10
CA LEU A 125 -0.87 -8.23 -1.96
C LEU A 125 -1.32 -9.67 -2.27
N ASN A 126 -1.80 -9.93 -3.49
CA ASN A 126 -2.17 -11.26 -3.94
C ASN A 126 -0.96 -12.21 -3.98
N VAL A 127 0.19 -11.74 -4.48
CA VAL A 127 1.47 -12.48 -4.42
C VAL A 127 1.86 -12.81 -2.97
N LEU A 128 1.73 -11.87 -2.03
CA LEU A 128 2.03 -12.09 -0.62
C LEU A 128 1.11 -13.15 0.01
N CYS A 129 -0.19 -13.11 -0.30
CA CYS A 129 -1.16 -14.12 0.15
C CYS A 129 -0.85 -15.49 -0.44
N PHE A 130 -0.55 -15.56 -1.75
CA PHE A 130 -0.18 -16.79 -2.43
C PHE A 130 1.11 -17.40 -1.86
N ASP A 131 2.19 -16.63 -1.76
CA ASP A 131 3.47 -17.07 -1.20
C ASP A 131 3.32 -17.60 0.23
N THR A 132 2.52 -16.92 1.06
CA THR A 132 2.28 -17.36 2.44
C THR A 132 1.48 -18.65 2.48
N THR A 133 0.42 -18.75 1.67
CA THR A 133 -0.39 -19.97 1.55
C THR A 133 0.48 -21.15 1.11
N TRP A 134 1.31 -20.90 0.10
CA TRP A 134 2.23 -21.87 -0.49
C TRP A 134 3.27 -22.36 0.51
N ASN A 135 3.88 -21.45 1.27
CA ASN A 135 4.81 -21.77 2.34
C ASN A 135 4.17 -22.63 3.44
N VAL A 136 2.95 -22.28 3.88
CA VAL A 136 2.21 -23.08 4.88
C VAL A 136 1.92 -24.49 4.35
N LEU A 137 1.43 -24.61 3.11
CA LEU A 137 1.15 -25.90 2.49
C LEU A 137 2.40 -26.76 2.36
N ALA A 138 3.52 -26.18 1.94
CA ALA A 138 4.81 -26.86 1.84
C ALA A 138 5.27 -27.40 3.19
N ASN A 139 5.17 -26.60 4.25
CA ASN A 139 5.53 -27.04 5.60
C ASN A 139 4.65 -28.19 6.08
N VAL A 140 3.33 -28.08 5.91
CA VAL A 140 2.36 -29.14 6.27
C VAL A 140 2.67 -30.43 5.51
N ARG A 141 2.88 -30.36 4.19
CA ARG A 141 3.12 -31.52 3.33
C ARG A 141 4.41 -32.23 3.72
N LEU A 142 5.52 -31.49 3.79
CA LEU A 142 6.82 -32.06 4.14
C LEU A 142 6.75 -32.66 5.55
N GLN A 143 6.15 -31.97 6.51
CA GLN A 143 5.99 -32.48 7.88
C GLN A 143 5.21 -33.80 7.96
N LYS A 144 4.17 -33.96 7.14
CA LYS A 144 3.42 -35.22 7.04
C LYS A 144 4.26 -36.34 6.42
N CYS A 145 4.99 -36.05 5.33
CA CYS A 145 5.91 -37.01 4.71
C CYS A 145 7.12 -37.35 5.59
N SER A 146 7.39 -36.62 6.68
CA SER A 146 8.43 -37.03 7.64
C SER A 146 8.21 -38.41 8.24
N ASN A 147 6.96 -38.86 8.28
CA ASN A 147 6.61 -40.18 8.79
C ASN A 147 6.80 -41.28 7.73
N ASP A 148 7.05 -40.90 6.46
CA ASP A 148 7.10 -41.78 5.30
C ASP A 148 8.41 -41.52 4.54
N SER A 149 9.38 -42.40 4.70
CA SER A 149 10.84 -42.16 4.58
C SER A 149 11.40 -41.68 3.22
N SER A 150 10.59 -41.36 2.22
CA SER A 150 11.03 -41.29 0.82
C SER A 150 11.16 -39.90 0.18
N GLU A 151 10.56 -38.83 0.71
CA GLU A 151 10.48 -37.55 -0.04
C GLU A 151 10.72 -36.31 0.84
N ASN A 152 11.79 -35.55 0.55
CA ASN A 152 12.20 -34.34 1.28
C ASN A 152 11.94 -33.03 0.52
N ASP A 153 11.43 -33.12 -0.70
CA ASP A 153 11.22 -32.00 -1.60
C ASP A 153 9.73 -31.83 -1.87
N TYR A 154 9.27 -30.58 -1.94
CA TYR A 154 7.91 -30.24 -2.32
C TYR A 154 7.95 -28.96 -3.12
N ILE A 155 7.63 -29.06 -4.41
CA ILE A 155 7.47 -27.97 -5.39
C ILE A 155 8.16 -26.65 -4.95
N CYS A 156 9.44 -26.54 -5.31
CA CYS A 156 10.35 -25.43 -5.02
C CYS A 156 10.90 -25.36 -3.58
N TYR A 157 10.26 -25.98 -2.59
CA TYR A 157 10.78 -26.10 -1.23
C TYR A 157 11.51 -27.41 -0.99
N LYS A 158 12.53 -27.34 -0.13
CA LYS A 158 13.19 -28.52 0.43
C LYS A 158 13.21 -28.48 1.94
N ARG A 159 13.18 -29.66 2.55
CA ARG A 159 13.49 -29.83 3.97
C ARG A 159 15.01 -29.86 4.18
N LEU A 160 15.47 -29.08 5.15
CA LEU A 160 16.85 -29.11 5.65
C LEU A 160 17.00 -30.17 6.76
N LYS A 161 18.25 -30.60 7.00
CA LYS A 161 18.59 -31.58 8.05
C LYS A 161 18.20 -31.14 9.46
N ASP A 162 18.08 -29.84 9.70
CA ASP A 162 17.63 -29.25 10.96
C ASP A 162 16.11 -29.16 11.11
N GLY A 163 15.34 -29.73 10.17
CA GLY A 163 13.89 -29.72 10.15
C GLY A 163 13.25 -28.45 9.59
N ARG A 164 14.04 -27.43 9.21
CA ARG A 164 13.51 -26.20 8.59
C ARG A 164 13.17 -26.45 7.12
N VAL A 165 12.04 -25.92 6.68
CA VAL A 165 11.68 -25.86 5.26
C VAL A 165 12.21 -24.55 4.68
N ASN A 166 12.93 -24.63 3.56
CA ASN A 166 13.47 -23.47 2.89
C ASN A 166 13.44 -23.62 1.36
N MET A 167 13.30 -22.47 0.69
CA MET A 167 13.45 -22.33 -0.76
C MET A 167 14.95 -22.14 -1.09
N PRO A 168 15.55 -22.90 -2.02
CA PRO A 168 16.90 -22.60 -2.50
C PRO A 168 16.96 -21.21 -3.16
N LYS A 169 18.05 -20.46 -2.94
CA LYS A 169 18.18 -19.08 -3.45
C LYS A 169 18.02 -18.93 -4.98
N ALA A 170 18.47 -19.92 -5.74
CA ALA A 170 18.29 -19.92 -7.20
C ALA A 170 16.81 -20.01 -7.59
N THR A 171 16.07 -20.94 -6.97
CA THR A 171 14.63 -21.10 -7.15
C THR A 171 13.86 -19.88 -6.66
N GLU A 172 14.23 -19.33 -5.50
CA GLU A 172 13.66 -18.10 -4.95
C GLU A 172 13.76 -16.94 -5.96
N ARG A 173 14.92 -16.79 -6.62
CA ARG A 173 15.13 -15.76 -7.64
C ARG A 173 14.22 -15.97 -8.85
N SER A 174 14.10 -17.21 -9.33
CA SER A 174 13.20 -17.53 -10.45
C SER A 174 11.74 -17.28 -10.11
N VAL A 175 11.28 -17.71 -8.93
CA VAL A 175 9.91 -17.48 -8.45
C VAL A 175 9.63 -15.97 -8.33
N PHE A 176 10.57 -15.19 -7.78
CA PHE A 176 10.42 -13.74 -7.69
C PHE A 176 10.30 -13.06 -9.07
N ILE A 177 10.99 -13.56 -10.10
CA ILE A 177 10.85 -13.05 -11.47
C ILE A 177 9.43 -13.31 -11.98
N PHE A 178 8.88 -14.51 -11.78
CA PHE A 178 7.49 -14.81 -12.16
C PHE A 178 6.47 -13.94 -11.41
N TYR A 179 6.65 -13.77 -10.09
CA TYR A 179 5.81 -12.87 -9.30
C TYR A 179 5.89 -11.43 -9.79
N SER A 180 7.08 -10.96 -10.15
CA SER A 180 7.28 -9.60 -10.68
C SER A 180 6.64 -9.44 -12.06
N LEU A 181 6.73 -10.43 -12.94
CA LEU A 181 6.05 -10.41 -14.23
C LEU A 181 4.52 -10.32 -14.02
N TYR A 182 3.96 -11.13 -13.13
CA TYR A 182 2.53 -11.07 -12.80
C TYR A 182 2.12 -9.72 -12.20
N ALA A 183 2.81 -9.26 -11.15
CA ALA A 183 2.37 -8.12 -10.35
C ALA A 183 2.78 -6.74 -10.90
N TRP A 184 3.62 -6.67 -11.94
CA TRP A 184 3.90 -5.42 -12.65
C TRP A 184 3.27 -5.37 -14.03
N PHE A 185 3.39 -6.46 -14.81
CA PHE A 185 2.98 -6.44 -16.21
C PHE A 185 1.46 -6.46 -16.34
N VAL A 186 0.75 -7.22 -15.51
CA VAL A 186 -0.72 -7.26 -15.57
C VAL A 186 -1.34 -5.89 -15.23
N PRO A 187 -0.97 -5.20 -14.13
CA PRO A 187 -1.39 -3.81 -13.89
C PRO A 187 -1.01 -2.85 -15.02
N LEU A 188 0.18 -3.01 -15.61
CA LEU A 188 0.61 -2.18 -16.73
C LEU A 188 -0.29 -2.37 -17.94
N LEU A 189 -0.66 -3.62 -18.27
CA LEU A 189 -1.61 -3.91 -19.35
C LEU A 189 -2.98 -3.29 -19.06
N PHE A 190 -3.48 -3.38 -17.83
CA PHE A 190 -4.72 -2.72 -17.42
C PHE A 190 -4.65 -1.20 -17.58
N MET A 191 -3.54 -0.57 -17.15
CA MET A 191 -3.34 0.87 -17.31
C MET A 191 -3.26 1.25 -18.80
N VAL A 192 -2.50 0.51 -19.62
CA VAL A 192 -2.41 0.76 -21.07
C VAL A 192 -3.78 0.64 -21.73
N PHE A 193 -4.61 -0.32 -21.31
CA PHE A 193 -5.98 -0.45 -21.78
C PHE A 193 -6.82 0.78 -21.39
N SER A 194 -6.77 1.23 -20.14
CA SER A 194 -7.46 2.46 -19.69
C SER A 194 -7.00 3.70 -20.46
N VAL A 195 -5.70 3.88 -20.67
CA VAL A 195 -5.13 4.98 -21.45
C VAL A 195 -5.61 4.92 -22.91
N SER A 196 -5.62 3.73 -23.51
CA SER A 196 -6.06 3.55 -24.89
C SER A 196 -7.54 3.89 -25.06
N MET A 197 -8.39 3.49 -24.11
CA MET A 197 -9.82 3.81 -24.13
C MET A 197 -10.10 5.31 -23.92
N ASP A 198 -9.30 5.98 -23.09
CA ASP A 198 -9.42 7.42 -22.82
C ASP A 198 -8.97 8.27 -24.01
N LEU A 199 -7.85 7.91 -24.65
CA LEU A 199 -7.25 8.70 -25.74
C LEU A 199 -7.86 8.47 -27.12
N MET A 200 -8.62 7.39 -27.33
CA MET A 200 -9.19 7.07 -28.66
C MET A 200 -10.37 8.00 -29.00
N PRO A 201 -10.25 8.90 -30.00
CA PRO A 201 -11.30 9.86 -30.35
C PRO A 201 -12.47 9.21 -31.10
N THR A 202 -12.25 8.03 -31.69
CA THR A 202 -13.23 7.29 -32.50
C THR A 202 -14.26 6.53 -31.68
N ILE A 203 -14.04 6.37 -30.37
CA ILE A 203 -15.00 5.73 -29.48
C ILE A 203 -16.00 6.81 -29.03
N PRO A 204 -17.27 6.77 -29.49
CA PRO A 204 -18.27 7.74 -29.07
C PRO A 204 -18.53 7.64 -27.57
N SER A 205 -18.94 8.75 -26.95
CA SER A 205 -19.26 8.85 -25.52
C SER A 205 -20.42 7.95 -25.07
N SER A 206 -21.10 7.29 -26.02
CA SER A 206 -22.08 6.23 -25.76
C SER A 206 -21.44 4.92 -25.27
N TYR A 207 -20.15 4.70 -25.53
CA TYR A 207 -19.37 3.63 -24.90
C TYR A 207 -18.73 4.12 -23.61
N LEU A 208 -18.48 3.19 -22.68
CA LEU A 208 -17.95 3.50 -21.35
C LEU A 208 -16.51 4.03 -21.42
N LYS A 209 -16.38 5.36 -21.49
CA LYS A 209 -15.11 6.08 -21.46
C LYS A 209 -14.74 6.50 -20.03
N PRO A 210 -13.44 6.38 -19.64
CA PRO A 210 -12.96 6.87 -18.34
C PRO A 210 -13.10 8.38 -18.14
N ASN A 211 -12.81 9.17 -19.19
CA ASN A 211 -12.83 10.63 -19.19
C ASN A 211 -12.04 11.22 -18.01
N PHE A 212 -10.77 10.81 -17.90
CA PHE A 212 -9.92 11.27 -16.79
C PHE A 212 -9.75 12.79 -16.82
N GLY A 213 -9.81 13.43 -15.65
CA GLY A 213 -9.48 14.85 -15.52
C GLY A 213 -10.51 15.84 -16.06
N GLU A 214 -11.73 15.41 -16.43
CA GLU A 214 -12.80 16.33 -16.85
C GLU A 214 -13.47 17.04 -15.66
N LYS A 215 -13.81 16.30 -14.60
CA LYS A 215 -14.48 16.83 -13.38
C LYS A 215 -13.56 16.85 -12.16
N LYS A 216 -12.74 15.82 -12.01
CA LYS A 216 -11.78 15.59 -10.93
C LYS A 216 -10.55 14.90 -11.50
N CYS A 217 -9.42 14.93 -10.80
CA CYS A 217 -8.22 14.15 -11.18
C CYS A 217 -8.37 12.66 -10.89
N TRP A 218 -9.45 12.10 -11.43
CA TRP A 218 -9.89 10.71 -11.32
C TRP A 218 -10.92 10.42 -12.42
N PHE A 219 -11.60 9.28 -12.36
CA PHE A 219 -12.69 8.92 -13.28
C PHE A 219 -13.85 9.94 -13.20
N SER A 220 -14.45 10.28 -14.34
CA SER A 220 -15.59 11.24 -14.41
C SER A 220 -16.95 10.57 -14.13
N SER A 221 -17.03 9.25 -14.30
CA SER A 221 -18.23 8.42 -14.11
C SER A 221 -17.96 7.26 -13.17
N GLU A 222 -18.91 6.98 -12.27
CA GLU A 222 -18.89 5.83 -11.36
C GLU A 222 -18.86 4.50 -12.11
N ASP A 223 -19.57 4.40 -13.24
CA ASP A 223 -19.56 3.19 -14.07
C ASP A 223 -18.16 2.91 -14.62
N ALA A 224 -17.42 3.96 -15.01
CA ALA A 224 -16.06 3.80 -15.50
C ALA A 224 -15.11 3.43 -14.35
N GLU A 225 -15.30 4.06 -13.19
CA GLU A 225 -14.55 3.73 -11.97
C GLU A 225 -14.73 2.26 -11.58
N LEU A 226 -15.96 1.71 -11.69
CA LEU A 226 -16.25 0.29 -11.50
C LEU A 226 -15.45 -0.58 -12.48
N HIS A 227 -15.58 -0.35 -13.78
CA HIS A 227 -15.05 -1.29 -14.78
C HIS A 227 -13.52 -1.24 -14.89
N TYR A 228 -12.94 -0.05 -14.75
CA TYR A 228 -11.50 0.16 -14.97
C TYR A 228 -10.67 0.15 -13.68
N PHE A 229 -11.31 0.14 -12.50
CA PHE A 229 -10.61 0.12 -11.21
C PHE A 229 -11.23 -0.83 -10.19
N TYR A 230 -12.43 -0.54 -9.67
CA TYR A 230 -12.98 -1.28 -8.54
C TYR A 230 -13.34 -2.73 -8.87
N GLY A 231 -13.78 -3.04 -10.08
CA GLY A 231 -14.15 -4.39 -10.51
C GLY A 231 -12.95 -5.36 -10.50
N PRO A 232 -11.86 -5.05 -11.22
CA PRO A 232 -10.62 -5.83 -11.15
C PRO A 232 -10.07 -5.96 -9.73
N VAL A 233 -10.12 -4.87 -8.95
CA VAL A 233 -9.67 -4.85 -7.54
C VAL A 233 -10.54 -5.74 -6.67
N ALA A 234 -11.87 -5.69 -6.81
CA ALA A 234 -12.81 -6.52 -6.07
C ALA A 234 -12.57 -8.01 -6.33
N LEU A 235 -12.34 -8.39 -7.59
CA LEU A 235 -11.97 -9.76 -7.95
C LEU A 235 -10.69 -10.21 -7.24
N LEU A 236 -9.65 -9.37 -7.22
CA LEU A 236 -8.39 -9.65 -6.51
C LEU A 236 -8.62 -9.79 -5.00
N ILE A 237 -9.45 -8.94 -4.41
CA ILE A 237 -9.83 -9.02 -2.99
C ILE A 237 -10.55 -10.34 -2.70
N CYS A 238 -11.48 -10.77 -3.55
CA CYS A 238 -12.14 -12.07 -3.41
C CYS A 238 -11.13 -13.22 -3.43
N VAL A 239 -10.19 -13.22 -4.38
CA VAL A 239 -9.11 -14.23 -4.43
C VAL A 239 -8.25 -14.19 -3.16
N ASN A 240 -7.92 -12.99 -2.67
CA ASN A 240 -7.14 -12.83 -1.44
C ASN A 240 -7.88 -13.37 -0.20
N ILE A 241 -9.19 -13.12 -0.09
CA ILE A 241 -10.05 -13.68 0.96
C ILE A 241 -10.00 -15.21 0.93
N LEU A 242 -10.14 -15.82 -0.26
CA LEU A 242 -10.11 -17.27 -0.40
C LEU A 242 -8.75 -17.86 0.01
N LEU A 243 -7.65 -17.29 -0.45
CA LEU A 243 -6.29 -17.70 -0.06
C LEU A 243 -6.06 -17.55 1.45
N PHE A 244 -6.59 -16.48 2.04
CA PHE A 244 -6.52 -16.25 3.47
C PHE A 244 -7.28 -17.31 4.27
N ILE A 245 -8.53 -17.61 3.89
CA ILE A 245 -9.34 -18.66 4.53
C ILE A 245 -8.64 -20.02 4.44
N LEU A 246 -8.09 -20.37 3.27
CA LEU A 246 -7.34 -21.61 3.08
C LEU A 246 -6.10 -21.69 3.98
N THR A 247 -5.34 -20.59 4.07
CA THR A 247 -4.18 -20.48 4.96
C THR A 247 -4.58 -20.66 6.42
N ALA A 248 -5.61 -19.93 6.86
CA ALA A 248 -6.11 -20.00 8.23
C ALA A 248 -6.55 -21.42 8.59
N TYR A 249 -7.39 -22.03 7.75
CA TYR A 249 -7.86 -23.39 7.94
C TYR A 249 -6.68 -24.37 8.12
N LYS A 250 -5.68 -24.33 7.23
CA LYS A 250 -4.52 -25.23 7.31
C LYS A 250 -3.64 -24.99 8.53
N VAL A 251 -3.46 -23.74 8.95
CA VAL A 251 -2.68 -23.42 10.15
C VAL A 251 -3.37 -23.95 11.41
N PHE A 252 -4.68 -23.76 11.54
CA PHE A 252 -5.44 -24.16 12.72
C PHE A 252 -5.77 -25.65 12.77
N SER A 253 -5.98 -26.29 11.62
CA SER A 253 -6.33 -27.71 11.56
C SER A 253 -5.12 -28.64 11.75
N PHE A 254 -3.89 -28.12 11.60
CA PHE A 254 -2.69 -28.96 11.56
C PHE A 254 -1.96 -29.00 12.91
N GLU A 255 -1.57 -30.20 13.32
CA GLU A 255 -0.77 -30.43 14.54
C GLU A 255 0.73 -30.25 14.26
N TRP A 256 1.24 -29.07 14.59
CA TRP A 256 2.63 -28.70 14.38
C TRP A 256 3.57 -29.36 15.40
N LYS A 257 4.49 -30.23 14.94
CA LYS A 257 5.51 -30.91 15.77
C LYS A 257 6.76 -30.04 16.12
N ALA A 258 7.03 -28.97 15.38
CA ALA A 258 8.15 -28.05 15.64
C ALA A 258 7.74 -26.97 16.67
N PRO A 259 8.67 -26.24 17.34
CA PRO A 259 8.28 -25.21 18.30
C PRO A 259 7.30 -24.23 17.65
N LYS A 260 6.14 -24.07 18.30
CA LYS A 260 4.89 -23.40 17.84
C LYS A 260 5.04 -21.96 17.29
N HIS A 261 6.24 -21.39 17.27
CA HIS A 261 6.50 -19.98 16.98
C HIS A 261 6.58 -19.61 15.49
N ARG A 262 7.09 -20.47 14.60
CA ARG A 262 7.27 -20.09 13.18
C ARG A 262 5.95 -20.03 12.38
N PRO A 263 5.07 -21.05 12.41
CA PRO A 263 3.79 -21.00 11.68
C PRO A 263 2.78 -20.02 12.28
N ARG A 264 2.72 -19.88 13.61
CA ARG A 264 1.85 -18.87 14.27
C ARG A 264 2.29 -17.43 13.99
N GLN A 265 3.59 -17.20 13.84
CA GLN A 265 4.09 -15.88 13.43
C GLN A 265 3.82 -15.60 11.95
N LEU A 266 3.99 -16.59 11.07
CA LEU A 266 3.62 -16.47 9.67
C LEU A 266 2.12 -16.18 9.52
N PHE A 267 1.28 -16.90 10.29
CA PHE A 267 -0.16 -16.66 10.35
C PHE A 267 -0.50 -15.28 10.90
N ARG A 268 0.17 -14.82 11.97
CA ARG A 268 -0.02 -13.46 12.51
C ARG A 268 0.37 -12.39 11.50
N MET A 269 1.51 -12.54 10.80
CA MET A 269 1.89 -11.62 9.72
C MET A 269 0.85 -11.61 8.59
N CYS A 270 0.30 -12.78 8.24
CA CYS A 270 -0.74 -12.90 7.20
C CYS A 270 -2.08 -12.29 7.65
N LEU A 271 -2.49 -12.51 8.91
CA LEU A 271 -3.68 -11.90 9.54
C LEU A 271 -3.53 -10.39 9.61
N SER A 272 -2.34 -9.90 9.97
CA SER A 272 -2.04 -8.47 10.01
C SER A 272 -2.05 -7.83 8.62
N LEU A 273 -1.55 -8.50 7.58
CA LEU A 273 -1.61 -8.02 6.18
C LEU A 273 -3.04 -7.98 5.63
N PHE A 274 -3.76 -9.09 5.76
CA PHE A 274 -5.10 -9.22 5.21
C PHE A 274 -6.12 -8.39 6.02
N GLY A 275 -6.00 -8.36 7.34
CA GLY A 275 -6.86 -7.57 8.20
C GLY A 275 -6.68 -6.06 8.02
N VAL A 276 -5.43 -5.58 7.94
CA VAL A 276 -5.18 -4.14 7.78
C VAL A 276 -5.40 -3.67 6.35
N MET A 277 -5.15 -4.49 5.33
CA MET A 277 -5.26 -4.01 3.95
C MET A 277 -6.51 -4.54 3.27
N GLY A 278 -6.83 -5.83 3.40
CA GLY A 278 -8.04 -6.40 2.80
C GLY A 278 -9.33 -5.79 3.34
N ILE A 279 -9.46 -5.61 4.66
CA ILE A 279 -10.69 -5.06 5.25
C ILE A 279 -10.89 -3.59 4.88
N ASN A 280 -9.84 -2.76 4.93
CA ASN A 280 -9.95 -1.35 4.54
C ASN A 280 -10.43 -1.22 3.09
N TRP A 281 -9.86 -1.99 2.17
CA TRP A 281 -10.30 -1.96 0.77
C TRP A 281 -11.69 -2.57 0.52
N VAL A 282 -12.12 -3.55 1.31
CA VAL A 282 -13.52 -4.00 1.31
C VAL A 282 -14.43 -2.84 1.73
N MET A 283 -14.08 -2.13 2.82
CA MET A 283 -14.86 -0.98 3.28
C MET A 283 -14.89 0.17 2.26
N GLU A 284 -13.78 0.43 1.55
CA GLU A 284 -13.74 1.43 0.46
C GLU A 284 -14.69 1.07 -0.69
N ILE A 285 -14.74 -0.20 -1.11
CA ILE A 285 -15.68 -0.65 -2.15
C ILE A 285 -17.13 -0.55 -1.66
N VAL A 286 -17.38 -0.88 -0.39
CA VAL A 286 -18.73 -0.75 0.19
C VAL A 286 -19.13 0.73 0.28
N SER A 287 -18.22 1.61 0.71
CA SER A 287 -18.42 3.07 0.73
C SER A 287 -18.81 3.59 -0.64
N TRP A 288 -18.04 3.22 -1.67
CA TRP A 288 -18.31 3.60 -3.06
C TRP A 288 -19.66 3.06 -3.60
N SER A 289 -20.03 1.80 -3.28
CA SER A 289 -21.20 1.15 -3.86
C SER A 289 -22.53 1.41 -3.14
N VAL A 290 -22.50 1.51 -1.81
CA VAL A 290 -23.69 1.72 -0.97
C VAL A 290 -23.94 3.22 -0.78
N GLY A 291 -22.90 4.03 -0.81
CA GLY A 291 -22.96 5.45 -0.50
C GLY A 291 -23.47 5.67 0.94
N GLY A 292 -24.29 6.71 1.10
CA GLY A 292 -24.83 7.12 2.40
C GLY A 292 -24.08 8.33 2.99
N PRO A 293 -24.45 8.77 4.20
CA PRO A 293 -23.82 9.92 4.84
C PRO A 293 -22.33 9.68 5.10
N ASP A 294 -21.47 10.66 4.76
CA ASP A 294 -20.00 10.50 4.86
C ASP A 294 -19.52 10.11 6.25
N TYR A 295 -20.25 10.47 7.32
CA TYR A 295 -19.85 10.17 8.70
C TYR A 295 -19.73 8.68 9.01
N ILE A 296 -20.39 7.82 8.24
CA ILE A 296 -20.31 6.36 8.39
C ILE A 296 -18.92 5.85 8.00
N TRP A 297 -18.27 6.52 7.05
CA TRP A 297 -17.00 6.11 6.45
C TRP A 297 -15.78 6.80 7.10
N TYR A 298 -15.99 7.79 7.97
CA TYR A 298 -14.89 8.52 8.61
C TYR A 298 -13.88 7.65 9.33
N ILE A 299 -14.35 6.65 10.08
CA ILE A 299 -13.44 5.78 10.82
C ILE A 299 -12.59 4.96 9.85
N THR A 300 -13.20 4.43 8.79
CA THR A 300 -12.49 3.62 7.80
C THR A 300 -11.50 4.45 7.00
N ASP A 301 -11.89 5.65 6.59
CA ASP A 301 -11.06 6.56 5.80
C ASP A 301 -9.87 7.07 6.64
N VAL A 302 -10.08 7.38 7.92
CA VAL A 302 -8.98 7.73 8.84
C VAL A 302 -8.02 6.55 8.99
N ILE A 303 -8.51 5.33 9.20
CA ILE A 303 -7.63 4.14 9.28
C ILE A 303 -6.85 3.95 7.98
N ASN A 304 -7.49 4.15 6.82
CA ASN A 304 -6.87 4.04 5.51
C ASN A 304 -5.74 5.06 5.33
N THR A 305 -5.96 6.32 5.75
CA THR A 305 -4.93 7.37 5.68
C THR A 305 -3.71 7.05 6.58
N PHE A 306 -3.92 6.37 7.72
CA PHE A 306 -2.86 5.94 8.63
C PHE A 306 -2.29 4.53 8.33
N GLN A 307 -2.74 3.88 7.26
CA GLN A 307 -2.33 2.52 6.92
C GLN A 307 -0.81 2.36 6.84
N GLY A 308 -0.07 3.38 6.38
CA GLY A 308 1.39 3.32 6.32
C GLY A 308 2.06 3.25 7.69
N VAL A 309 1.53 3.96 8.68
CA VAL A 309 1.98 3.87 10.09
C VAL A 309 1.69 2.48 10.64
N ILE A 310 0.50 1.93 10.35
CA ILE A 310 0.10 0.60 10.81
C ILE A 310 1.03 -0.48 10.22
N ILE A 311 1.33 -0.42 8.92
CA ILE A 311 2.27 -1.32 8.24
C ILE A 311 3.65 -1.26 8.90
N PHE A 312 4.17 -0.07 9.18
CA PHE A 312 5.45 0.09 9.86
C PHE A 312 5.46 -0.58 11.25
N CYS A 313 4.42 -0.37 12.04
CA CYS A 313 4.27 -1.00 13.36
C CYS A 313 4.24 -2.53 13.27
N ILE A 314 3.56 -3.08 12.27
CA ILE A 314 3.46 -4.54 12.09
C ILE A 314 4.78 -5.15 11.63
N PHE A 315 5.48 -4.51 10.69
CA PHE A 315 6.62 -5.14 10.01
C PHE A 315 7.98 -4.74 10.55
N VAL A 316 8.16 -3.48 10.92
CA VAL A 316 9.45 -2.98 11.40
C VAL A 316 9.58 -3.17 12.91
N LEU A 317 8.50 -2.93 13.67
CA LEU A 317 8.51 -3.08 15.12
C LEU A 317 8.30 -4.54 15.58
N GLU A 318 8.08 -5.49 14.66
CA GLU A 318 8.02 -6.92 14.98
C GLU A 318 9.32 -7.32 15.72
N PRO A 319 9.26 -8.03 16.85
CA PRO A 319 10.42 -8.28 17.71
C PRO A 319 11.64 -8.85 16.98
N ARG A 320 11.43 -9.73 15.99
CA ARG A 320 12.51 -10.30 15.17
C ARG A 320 13.21 -9.26 14.30
N VAL A 321 12.43 -8.45 13.60
CA VAL A 321 12.95 -7.40 12.71
C VAL A 321 13.65 -6.34 13.54
N ARG A 322 13.03 -5.91 14.63
CA ARG A 322 13.61 -4.97 15.59
C ARG A 322 14.96 -5.43 16.12
N GLU A 323 15.14 -6.72 16.40
CA GLU A 323 16.43 -7.28 16.84
C GLU A 323 17.51 -7.16 15.75
N TYR A 324 17.19 -7.43 14.48
CA TYR A 324 18.12 -7.21 13.36
C TYR A 324 18.47 -5.74 13.18
N VAL A 325 17.46 -4.86 13.26
CA VAL A 325 17.64 -3.40 13.17
C VAL A 325 18.56 -2.92 14.30
N TRP A 326 18.29 -3.31 15.55
CA TRP A 326 19.10 -2.92 16.71
C TRP A 326 20.52 -3.47 16.64
N LYS A 327 20.72 -4.72 16.20
CA LYS A 327 22.07 -5.29 16.02
C LYS A 327 22.87 -4.53 14.96
N LYS A 328 22.22 -4.11 13.88
CA LYS A 328 22.88 -3.36 12.80
C LYS A 328 23.17 -1.92 13.20
N TRP A 329 22.21 -1.25 13.85
CA TRP A 329 22.35 0.12 14.33
C TRP A 329 23.35 0.22 15.49
N GLY A 330 23.37 -0.75 16.40
CA GLY A 330 24.36 -0.86 17.47
C GLY A 330 25.78 -1.06 16.94
N ARG A 331 25.97 -1.86 15.87
CA ARG A 331 27.27 -1.97 15.18
C ARG A 331 27.68 -0.68 14.49
N GLN A 332 26.75 0.04 13.86
CA GLN A 332 27.06 1.33 13.23
C GLN A 332 27.44 2.40 14.26
N LEU A 333 26.71 2.49 15.38
CA LEU A 333 27.05 3.38 16.49
C LEU A 333 28.39 3.02 17.13
N SER A 334 28.67 1.73 17.34
CA SER A 334 29.97 1.25 17.83
C SER A 334 31.11 1.58 16.87
N ASN A 335 30.91 1.44 15.55
CA ASN A 335 31.90 1.83 14.56
C ASN A 335 32.15 3.35 14.54
N ILE A 336 31.11 4.17 14.74
CA ILE A 336 31.24 5.63 14.84
C ILE A 336 31.98 6.03 16.13
N MET A 337 31.71 5.35 17.25
CA MET A 337 32.41 5.57 18.52
C MET A 337 33.89 5.14 18.44
N CYS A 338 34.20 3.96 17.88
CA CYS A 338 35.59 3.56 17.64
C CYS A 338 36.32 4.48 16.65
N PHE A 339 35.64 5.03 15.63
CA PHE A 339 36.23 6.01 14.73
C PHE A 339 36.54 7.33 15.45
N LYS A 340 35.72 7.70 16.44
CA LYS A 340 35.95 8.88 17.28
C LYS A 340 37.11 8.66 18.25
N ASP A 341 37.24 7.47 18.84
CA ASP A 341 38.36 7.11 19.72
C ASP A 341 39.71 7.03 18.98
N ASN A 342 39.72 6.54 17.74
CA ASN A 342 40.93 6.53 16.91
C ASN A 342 41.34 7.94 16.43
N MET A 343 40.42 8.92 16.40
CA MET A 343 40.73 10.33 16.11
C MET A 343 41.26 11.09 17.33
N SER A 344 40.85 10.70 18.55
CA SER A 344 41.34 11.32 19.80
C SER A 344 42.69 10.79 20.27
N TYR A 345 43.17 9.66 19.74
CA TYR A 345 44.55 9.17 19.97
C TYR A 345 45.60 9.74 19.01
N SER A 346 45.21 10.55 18.03
CA SER A 346 46.11 11.29 17.14
C SER A 346 46.28 12.76 17.56
N THR A 347 46.41 13.04 18.86
CA THR A 347 47.03 14.29 19.33
C THR A 347 48.56 14.12 19.39
N PRO A 348 49.33 15.04 18.78
CA PRO A 348 50.78 14.90 18.64
C PRO A 348 51.49 15.31 19.94
N GLU A 349 51.55 14.43 20.93
CA GLU A 349 52.35 14.68 22.16
C GLU A 349 53.48 13.68 22.41
N ASN A 350 53.67 12.68 21.54
CA ASN A 350 54.77 11.71 21.67
C ASN A 350 55.88 11.82 20.60
N ALA A 351 55.91 12.88 19.80
CA ALA A 351 56.95 13.11 18.79
C ALA A 351 58.20 13.88 19.30
N ILE A 352 58.29 14.22 20.60
CA ILE A 352 59.39 15.06 21.13
C ILE A 352 60.48 14.27 21.89
N LYS A 353 60.35 12.93 22.06
CA LYS A 353 61.38 12.12 22.77
C LYS A 353 62.37 11.36 21.88
N GLN A 354 62.54 11.74 20.60
CA GLN A 354 63.56 11.15 19.72
C GLN A 354 64.63 12.13 19.18
N ASN A 355 64.66 13.39 19.62
CA ASN A 355 65.67 14.37 19.19
C ASN A 355 66.60 14.88 20.32
N ASN A 356 66.96 14.01 21.27
CA ASN A 356 68.17 14.22 22.07
C ASN A 356 69.17 13.09 21.75
N ALA A 357 69.80 13.23 20.58
CA ALA A 357 71.10 12.68 20.22
C ALA A 357 71.87 13.80 19.51
#